data_AF-A0A432HMB3-F1
#
_entry.id   AF-A0A432HMB3-F1
#
_cell.length_a   1.000
_cell.length_b   1.000
_cell.length_c   1.000
_cell.angle_alpha   90.00
_cell.angle_beta   90.00
_cell.angle_gamma   90.00
#
_symmetry.space_group_name_H-M   'P 1'
#
loop_
_entity.id
_entity.type
_entity.pdbx_description
1 polymer ?
#
loop_
_entity_poly.entity_id
_entity_poly.type
_entity_poly.pdbx_seq_one_letter_code
_entity_poly.pdbx_strand_id
1 'polypeptide(L)' 'MSTKQSRPDPGKLDQIIAEARKERERQEKTYRGRALKMFPWVCAKCGREFSGKKVRELTVHHKDH' A
#
# COMPACT_ATOMS: atom_id res chain seq x y z
N MET A 1 -21.82 -17.20 23.94
CA MET A 1 -21.62 -17.66 22.54
C MET A 1 -20.19 -17.35 22.13
N SER A 2 -19.24 -18.23 22.46
CA SER A 2 -17.81 -18.01 22.19
C SER A 2 -17.47 -18.57 20.81
N THR A 3 -17.18 -17.71 19.84
CA THR A 3 -16.82 -18.12 18.49
C THR A 3 -15.43 -18.76 18.50
N LYS A 4 -15.37 -20.09 18.25
CA LYS A 4 -14.12 -20.80 17.97
C LYS A 4 -13.55 -20.26 16.67
N GLN A 5 -12.48 -19.47 16.73
CA GLN A 5 -11.67 -19.14 15.57
C GLN A 5 -10.96 -20.43 15.10
N SER A 6 -11.42 -21.02 14.00
CA SER A 6 -10.72 -22.11 13.34
C SER A 6 -9.42 -21.57 12.74
N ARG A 7 -8.33 -22.33 12.89
CA ARG A 7 -7.04 -21.99 12.29
C ARG A 7 -7.21 -21.91 10.77
N PRO A 8 -6.70 -20.86 10.11
CA PRO A 8 -6.79 -20.75 8.67
C PRO A 8 -6.05 -21.91 8.01
N ASP A 9 -6.66 -22.48 6.97
CA ASP A 9 -6.08 -23.57 6.18
C ASP A 9 -4.73 -23.10 5.59
N PRO A 10 -3.63 -23.84 5.82
CA PRO A 10 -2.30 -23.45 5.33
C PRO A 10 -2.28 -23.22 3.81
N GLY A 11 -3.03 -24.00 3.02
CA GLY A 11 -3.10 -23.82 1.57
C GLY A 11 -3.79 -22.50 1.17
N LYS A 12 -4.76 -22.03 1.96
CA LYS A 12 -5.39 -20.71 1.74
C LYS A 12 -4.45 -19.56 2.12
N LEU A 13 -3.66 -19.73 3.19
CA LEU A 13 -2.67 -18.73 3.59
C LEU A 13 -1.61 -18.53 2.51
N ASP A 14 -1.08 -19.61 1.95
CA ASP A 14 -0.07 -19.55 0.89
C ASP A 14 -0.60 -18.83 -0.37
N GLN A 15 -1.86 -19.09 -0.73
CA GLN A 15 -2.53 -18.38 -1.84
C GLN A 15 -2.64 -16.87 -1.58
N ILE A 16 -3.05 -16.47 -0.37
CA ILE A 16 -3.17 -15.05 -0.01
C ILE A 16 -1.81 -14.36 -0.05
N ILE A 17 -0.76 -15.01 0.45
CA ILE A 17 0.61 -14.47 0.44
C ILE A 17 1.11 -14.33 -1.01
N ALA A 18 0.88 -15.34 -1.85
CA ALA A 18 1.25 -15.30 -3.25
C ALA A 18 0.56 -14.16 -4.01
N GLU A 19 -0.73 -13.95 -3.75
CA GLU A 19 -1.50 -12.86 -4.37
C GLU A 19 -1.02 -11.49 -3.90
N ALA A 20 -0.78 -11.31 -2.59
CA ALA A 20 -0.26 -10.07 -2.04
C ALA A 20 1.10 -9.68 -2.65
N ARG A 21 1.97 -10.67 -2.92
CA ARG A 21 3.26 -10.44 -3.60
C ARG A 21 3.06 -9.98 -5.05
N LYS A 22 2.18 -10.65 -5.81
CA LYS A 22 1.87 -10.27 -7.21
C LYS A 22 1.28 -8.88 -7.31
N GLU A 23 0.37 -8.53 -6.40
CA GLU A 23 -0.23 -7.20 -6.37
C GLU A 23 0.83 -6.13 -6.08
N ARG A 24 1.73 -6.37 -5.13
CA ARG A 24 2.84 -5.48 -4.84
C ARG A 24 3.73 -5.27 -6.07
N GLU A 25 4.10 -6.33 -6.76
CA GLU A 25 4.91 -6.24 -7.98
C GLU A 25 4.19 -5.43 -9.08
N ARG A 26 2.87 -5.61 -9.21
CA ARG A 26 2.05 -4.82 -10.15
C ARG A 26 2.05 -3.33 -9.77
N GLN A 27 1.90 -3.00 -8.50
CA GLN A 27 1.94 -1.62 -8.01
C GLN A 27 3.30 -0.98 -8.26
N GLU A 28 4.39 -1.71 -8.02
CA GLU A 28 5.77 -1.23 -8.24
C GLU A 28 6.06 -0.93 -9.71
N LYS A 29 5.39 -1.59 -10.66
CA LYS A 29 5.52 -1.34 -12.10
C LYS A 29 4.81 -0.07 -12.57
N THR A 30 3.83 0.44 -11.81
CA THR A 30 3.10 1.68 -12.14
C THR A 30 4.00 2.91 -12.06
N TYR A 31 3.66 3.99 -12.78
CA TYR A 31 4.40 5.25 -12.71
C TYR A 31 4.51 5.77 -11.27
N ARG A 32 3.40 5.74 -10.52
CA ARG A 32 3.36 6.11 -9.11
C ARG A 32 4.28 5.22 -8.25
N GLY A 33 4.23 3.90 -8.45
CA GLY A 33 5.09 2.97 -7.71
C GLY A 33 6.57 3.22 -7.95
N ARG A 34 6.98 3.49 -9.19
CA ARG A 34 8.36 3.87 -9.53
C ARG A 34 8.74 5.21 -8.88
N ALA A 35 7.87 6.21 -8.95
CA ALA A 35 8.12 7.52 -8.34
C ALA A 35 8.31 7.42 -6.82
N LEU A 36 7.47 6.63 -6.13
CA LEU A 36 7.58 6.44 -4.68
C LEU A 36 8.84 5.69 -4.21
N LYS A 37 9.53 4.98 -5.13
CA LYS A 37 10.84 4.36 -4.86
C LYS A 37 12.00 5.33 -5.02
N MET A 38 11.87 6.30 -5.94
CA MET A 38 12.95 7.22 -6.30
C MET A 38 12.91 8.52 -5.50
N PHE A 39 11.71 8.96 -5.09
CA PHE A 39 11.50 10.29 -4.51
C PHE A 39 11.03 10.21 -3.05
N PRO A 40 11.38 11.22 -2.23
CA PRO A 40 10.90 11.29 -0.86
C PRO A 40 9.38 11.42 -0.82
N TRP A 41 8.77 10.92 0.25
CA TRP A 41 7.31 10.98 0.45
C TRP A 41 6.88 12.34 0.98
N VAL A 42 7.21 13.40 0.25
CA VAL A 42 6.98 14.80 0.64
C VAL A 42 6.25 15.52 -0.49
N CYS A 43 5.27 16.35 -0.14
CA CYS A 43 4.59 17.18 -1.11
C CYS A 43 5.47 18.39 -1.51
N ALA A 44 5.78 18.51 -2.80
CA ALA A 44 6.56 19.63 -3.33
C ALA A 44 5.87 21.00 -3.22
N LYS A 45 4.53 21.05 -3.05
CA LYS A 45 3.78 22.31 -2.96
C LYS A 45 3.74 22.88 -1.55
N CYS A 46 3.55 22.04 -0.52
CA CYS A 46 3.36 22.49 0.87
C CYS A 46 4.38 21.94 1.87
N GLY A 47 5.31 21.07 1.43
CA GLY A 47 6.33 20.48 2.30
C GLY A 47 5.82 19.38 3.25
N ARG A 48 4.54 18.98 3.17
CA ARG A 48 3.98 17.96 4.06
C ARG A 48 4.61 16.59 3.79
N GLU A 49 5.09 15.94 4.84
CA GLU A 49 5.61 14.57 4.80
C GLU A 49 4.49 13.54 4.98
N PHE A 50 4.61 12.41 4.30
CA PHE A 50 3.68 11.29 4.35
C PHE A 50 4.43 10.01 4.70
N SER A 51 3.81 9.12 5.49
CA SER A 51 4.41 7.86 5.90
C SER A 51 3.39 6.73 5.99
N GLY A 52 3.89 5.49 5.85
CA GLY A 52 3.10 4.27 5.96
C GLY A 52 1.84 4.29 5.09
N LYS A 53 0.68 4.09 5.72
CA LYS A 53 -0.61 4.04 5.02
C LYS A 53 -1.04 5.39 4.44
N LYS A 54 -0.48 6.52 4.88
CA LYS A 54 -0.85 7.86 4.39
C LYS A 54 -0.16 8.22 3.08
N VAL A 55 0.87 7.48 2.64
CA VAL A 55 1.58 7.76 1.37
C VAL A 55 0.63 7.79 0.16
N ARG A 56 -0.47 7.03 0.19
CA ARG A 56 -1.53 7.05 -0.84
C ARG A 56 -2.21 8.42 -1.03
N GLU A 57 -2.21 9.25 0.01
CA GLU A 57 -2.84 10.57 0.00
C GLU A 57 -1.98 11.63 -0.70
N LEU A 58 -0.67 11.37 -0.86
CA LEU A 58 0.29 12.30 -1.45
C LEU A 58 -0.15 12.82 -2.84
N THR A 59 -0.83 11.98 -3.64
CA THR A 59 -1.30 12.37 -4.99
C THR A 59 -2.48 13.31 -5.01
N VAL A 60 -3.32 13.30 -3.97
CA VAL A 60 -4.60 14.03 -3.96
C VAL A 60 -4.63 15.14 -2.92
N HIS A 61 -3.57 15.27 -2.11
CA HIS A 61 -3.52 16.16 -0.95
C HIS A 61 -4.00 17.61 -1.21
N HIS A 62 -3.79 18.16 -2.42
CA HIS A 62 -4.19 19.53 -2.79
C HIS A 62 -5.39 19.63 -3.71
N LYS A 63 -6.07 18.51 -4.01
CA LYS A 63 -7.18 18.54 -4.96
C LYS A 63 -8.40 19.28 -4.41
N ASP A 64 -8.57 19.29 -3.08
CA ASP A 64 -9.73 19.84 -2.38
C ASP A 64 -9.37 20.94 -1.36
N HIS A 65 -8.17 21.54 -1.49
CA HIS A 65 -7.53 22.35 -0.44
C HIS A 65 -7.04 23.71 -0.90
#